data_AF-G7WM21-F1
#
_entry.id   AF-G7WM21-F1
#
_cell.length_a   1.000
_cell.length_b   1.000
_cell.length_c   1.000
_cell.angle_alpha   90.00
_cell.angle_beta   90.00
_cell.angle_gamma   90.00
#
_symmetry.space_group_name_H-M   'P 1'
#
loop_
_entity.id
_entity.type
_entity.pdbx_description
1 polymer ?
#
loop_
_entity_poly.entity_id
_entity_poly.type
_entity_poly.pdbx_seq_one_letter_code
_entity_poly.pdbx_strand_id
1 'polypeptide(L)'
;MGVKSLAIFGSTARDEAGPESDVDVLVEFSGPATFNGYMDLKFFLEDLLGRPVDLVTRRSIRPGLKARIESEARYVQGLQALS
;
A
#
# COMPACT_ATOMS: atom_id res chain seq x y z
N MET A 1 -9.68 -13.75 -1.66
CA MET A 1 -8.26 -13.44 -1.40
C MET A 1 -8.22 -12.36 -0.35
N GLY A 2 -7.38 -12.50 0.67
CA GLY A 2 -7.26 -11.49 1.74
C GLY A 2 -6.05 -10.60 1.54
N VAL A 3 -6.08 -9.42 2.15
CA VAL A 3 -4.90 -8.59 2.34
C VAL A 3 -4.17 -9.10 3.57
N LYS A 4 -2.89 -9.46 3.41
CA LYS A 4 -2.02 -9.95 4.47
C LYS A 4 -1.34 -8.80 5.22
N SER A 5 -0.96 -7.74 4.51
CA SER A 5 -0.42 -6.53 5.12
C SER A 5 -0.67 -5.31 4.25
N LEU A 6 -0.81 -4.16 4.93
CA LEU A 6 -0.83 -2.83 4.34
C LEU A 6 0.14 -1.92 5.09
N ALA A 7 0.84 -1.08 4.34
CA ALA A 7 1.61 0.03 4.88
C ALA A 7 1.46 1.26 3.99
N ILE A 8 1.49 2.45 4.60
CA ILE A 8 1.76 3.68 3.85
C ILE A 8 3.26 3.88 3.76
N PHE A 9 3.74 4.43 2.64
CA PHE A 9 5.13 4.86 2.48
C PHE A 9 5.18 6.22 1.77
N GLY A 10 6.34 6.67 1.31
CA GLY A 10 6.44 7.84 0.46
C GLY A 10 6.15 9.16 1.19
N SER A 11 5.56 10.12 0.49
CA SER A 11 5.34 11.48 1.02
C SER A 11 4.40 11.47 2.24
N THR A 12 3.37 10.63 2.21
CA THR A 12 2.40 10.50 3.31
C THR A 12 3.05 9.96 4.57
N ALA A 13 3.93 8.96 4.47
CA ALA A 13 4.63 8.41 5.63
C ALA A 13 5.74 9.31 6.20
N ARG A 14 6.18 10.32 5.44
CA ARG A 14 7.23 11.28 5.80
C ARG A 14 6.66 12.64 6.23
N ASP A 15 5.35 12.77 6.37
CA ASP A 15 4.65 14.04 6.66
C ASP A 15 4.94 15.15 5.63
N GLU A 16 5.24 14.77 4.38
CA GLU A 16 5.57 15.66 3.26
C GLU A 16 4.45 15.74 2.20
N ALA A 17 3.35 15.03 2.38
CA ALA A 17 2.25 15.00 1.42
C ALA A 17 1.53 16.36 1.35
N GLY A 18 1.40 16.90 0.14
CA GLY A 18 0.62 18.11 -0.15
C GLY A 18 -0.83 17.79 -0.54
N PRO A 19 -1.66 18.80 -0.85
CA PRO A 19 -3.06 18.61 -1.24
C PRO A 19 -3.26 17.71 -2.47
N GLU A 20 -2.35 17.82 -3.45
CA GLU A 20 -2.42 17.08 -4.72
C GLU A 20 -1.67 15.74 -4.69
N SER A 21 -1.05 15.36 -3.56
CA SER A 21 -0.31 14.10 -3.48
C SER A 21 -1.26 12.90 -3.54
N ASP A 22 -0.79 11.80 -4.10
CA ASP A 22 -1.37 10.48 -3.94
C ASP A 22 -0.98 9.88 -2.58
N VAL A 23 -1.69 8.82 -2.21
CA VAL A 23 -1.33 7.99 -1.05
C VAL A 23 -0.69 6.71 -1.56
N ASP A 24 0.62 6.61 -1.34
CA ASP A 24 1.43 5.44 -1.64
C ASP A 24 1.13 4.30 -0.64
N VAL A 25 0.57 3.19 -1.12
CA VAL A 25 0.21 2.04 -0.29
C VAL A 25 0.94 0.79 -0.73
N LEU A 26 1.75 0.23 0.16
CA LEU A 26 2.39 -1.07 -0.01
C LEU A 26 1.44 -2.18 0.45
N VAL A 27 1.18 -3.15 -0.42
CA VAL A 27 0.31 -4.30 -0.14
C VAL A 27 1.01 -5.64 -0.34
N GLU A 28 0.72 -6.57 0.58
CA GLU A 28 0.95 -7.99 0.43
C GLU A 28 -0.40 -8.72 0.51
N PHE A 29 -0.71 -9.55 -0.49
CA PHE A 29 -1.91 -10.39 -0.49
C PHE A 29 -1.58 -11.79 0.07
N SER A 30 -2.54 -12.44 0.73
CA SER A 30 -2.37 -13.80 1.27
C SER A 30 -2.28 -14.88 0.18
N GLY A 31 -2.52 -14.52 -1.08
CA GLY A 31 -2.41 -15.38 -2.26
C GLY A 31 -1.91 -14.60 -3.48
N PRO A 32 -1.92 -15.21 -4.69
CA PRO A 32 -1.56 -14.49 -5.91
C PRO A 32 -2.40 -13.23 -6.08
N ALA A 33 -1.77 -12.10 -6.36
CA ALA A 33 -2.52 -10.89 -6.71
C ALA A 33 -3.29 -11.16 -8.00
N THR A 34 -4.60 -10.90 -7.98
CA THR A 34 -5.44 -10.88 -9.19
C THR A 34 -5.68 -9.44 -9.59
N PHE A 35 -5.91 -9.18 -10.87
CA PHE A 35 -6.22 -7.85 -11.35
C PHE A 35 -7.47 -7.28 -10.66
N ASN A 36 -8.55 -8.06 -10.58
CA ASN A 36 -9.79 -7.63 -9.91
C ASN A 36 -9.54 -7.33 -8.42
N GLY A 37 -8.92 -8.24 -7.67
CA GLY A 37 -8.66 -8.00 -6.24
C GLY A 37 -7.74 -6.80 -5.97
N TYR A 38 -6.82 -6.52 -6.89
CA TYR A 38 -5.99 -5.32 -6.84
C TYR A 38 -6.81 -4.05 -7.10
N MET A 39 -7.64 -4.03 -8.15
CA MET A 39 -8.47 -2.87 -8.49
C MET A 39 -9.56 -2.61 -7.46
N ASP A 40 -10.21 -3.65 -6.95
CA ASP A 40 -11.23 -3.54 -5.89
C ASP A 40 -10.63 -2.90 -4.63
N LEU A 41 -9.44 -3.34 -4.21
CA LEU A 41 -8.74 -2.74 -3.08
C LEU A 41 -8.34 -1.30 -3.36
N LYS A 42 -7.82 -1.02 -4.56
CA LYS A 42 -7.44 0.35 -4.95
C LYS A 42 -8.63 1.29 -4.85
N PHE A 43 -9.74 0.98 -5.51
CA PHE A 43 -10.92 1.83 -5.51
C PHE A 43 -11.53 1.98 -4.12
N PHE A 44 -11.53 0.91 -3.32
CA PHE A 44 -11.96 0.98 -1.92
C PHE A 44 -11.11 1.97 -1.11
N LEU A 45 -9.79 1.95 -1.28
CA LEU A 45 -8.90 2.86 -0.57
C LEU A 45 -9.05 4.31 -1.07
N GLU A 46 -9.23 4.51 -2.38
CA GLU A 46 -9.47 5.84 -2.95
C GLU A 46 -10.77 6.46 -2.43
N ASP A 47 -11.85 5.67 -2.35
CA ASP A 47 -13.13 6.10 -1.79
C ASP A 47 -13.02 6.41 -0.29
N LEU A 48 -12.33 5.55 0.47
CA LEU A 48 -12.12 5.73 1.90
C LEU A 48 -11.28 6.98 2.23
N LEU A 49 -10.24 7.25 1.44
CA LEU A 49 -9.29 8.32 1.71
C LEU A 49 -9.66 9.64 1.02
N GLY A 50 -10.58 9.60 0.04
CA GLY A 50 -10.95 10.76 -0.78
C GLY A 50 -9.79 11.29 -1.64
N ARG A 51 -8.80 10.45 -1.95
CA ARG A 51 -7.56 10.81 -2.66
C ARG A 51 -7.12 9.68 -3.59
N PRO A 52 -6.38 9.97 -4.67
CA PRO A 52 -5.75 8.94 -5.48
C PRO A 52 -4.83 8.04 -4.65
N VAL A 53 -4.83 6.73 -4.97
CA VAL A 53 -3.98 5.75 -4.30
C VAL A 53 -3.07 5.07 -5.31
N ASP A 54 -1.75 5.13 -5.07
CA ASP A 54 -0.79 4.29 -5.77
C ASP A 54 -0.59 3.00 -4.97
N LEU A 55 -1.20 1.92 -5.44
CA LEU A 55 -1.14 0.62 -4.79
C LEU A 55 0.07 -0.17 -5.34
N VAL A 56 1.09 -0.37 -4.52
CA VAL A 56 2.32 -1.07 -4.89
C VAL A 56 2.35 -2.45 -4.25
N THR A 57 2.56 -3.49 -5.06
CA THR A 57 2.78 -4.84 -4.51
C THR A 57 4.24 -5.00 -4.09
N ARG A 58 4.50 -5.70 -2.98
CA ARG A 58 5.89 -5.93 -2.53
C ARG A 58 6.78 -6.62 -3.58
N ARG A 59 6.19 -7.40 -4.48
CA ARG A 59 6.89 -8.10 -5.57
C ARG A 59 7.25 -7.18 -6.75
N SER A 60 6.56 -6.06 -6.94
CA SER A 60 6.83 -5.12 -8.04
C SER A 60 7.91 -4.09 -7.71
N ILE A 61 8.40 -4.06 -6.46
CA ILE A 61 9.43 -3.11 -6.03
C ILE A 61 10.78 -3.45 -6.67
N ARG A 62 11.38 -2.46 -7.34
CA ARG A 62 12.74 -2.56 -7.87
C ARG A 62 13.75 -2.71 -6.72
N PRO A 63 14.78 -3.57 -6.83
CA PRO A 63 15.74 -3.81 -5.75
C PRO A 63 16.34 -2.54 -5.13
N GLY A 64 16.69 -1.54 -5.96
CA GLY A 64 17.27 -0.28 -5.48
C GLY A 64 16.32 0.62 -4.68
N LEU A 65 15.00 0.40 -4.76
CA LEU A 65 13.99 1.16 -4.01
C LEU A 65 13.53 0.42 -2.75
N LYS A 66 13.78 -0.88 -2.66
CA LYS A 66 13.25 -1.74 -1.59
C LYS A 66 13.67 -1.27 -0.20
N ALA A 67 14.97 -1.02 0.01
CA ALA A 67 15.47 -0.59 1.31
C ALA A 67 14.85 0.74 1.77
N ARG A 68 14.69 1.69 0.84
CA ARG A 68 14.07 2.98 1.12
C ARG A 68 12.60 2.82 1.50
N ILE A 69 11.81 2.14 0.66
CA ILE A 69 10.39 1.89 0.93
C ILE A 69 10.21 1.15 2.25
N GLU A 70 11.00 0.12 2.53
CA GLU A 70 10.91 -0.64 3.78
C GLU A 70 11.26 0.21 5.01
N SER A 71 12.17 1.18 4.89
CA SER A 71 12.51 2.10 5.99
C SER A 71 11.44 3.16 6.27
N GLU A 72 10.69 3.57 5.23
CA GLU A 72 9.61 4.55 5.33
C GLU A 72 8.26 3.90 5.71
N ALA A 73 8.09 2.61 5.41
CA ALA A 73 6.82 1.91 5.54
C ALA A 73 6.25 1.94 6.97
N ARG A 74 5.05 2.50 7.11
CA ARG A 74 4.26 2.47 8.35
C ARG A 74 3.12 1.46 8.20
N TYR A 75 3.30 0.29 8.80
CA TYR A 75 2.34 -0.81 8.71
C TYR A 75 1.11 -0.56 9.59
N VAL A 76 -0.06 -0.87 9.03
CA VAL A 76 -1.32 -0.86 9.76
C VAL A 76 -1.33 -2.02 10.75
N GLN A 77 -1.52 -1.70 12.03
CA GLN A 77 -1.58 -2.68 13.12
C GLN A 77 -2.92 -3.44 13.09
N GLY A 78 -2.93 -4.69 13.55
CA GLY A 78 -4.15 -5.50 13.64
C GLY A 78 -4.55 -6.27 12.38
N LEU A 79 -3.91 -6.01 11.22
CA LEU A 79 -4.08 -6.83 10.00
C LEU A 79 -3.29 -8.15 10.03
N GLN A 80 -2.42 -8.35 11.02
CA GLN A 80 -1.60 -9.56 11.15
C GLN A 80 -2.37 -10.80 11.63
N ALA A 81 -3.65 -10.65 12.02
CA ALA A 81 -4.48 -11.78 12.42
C ALA A 81 -5.30 -12.24 11.22
N LEU A 82 -4.85 -13.29 10.56
CA LEU A 82 -5.58 -14.31 9.78
C LEU A 82 -4.54 -15.08 8.95
N SER A 83 -3.57 -15.67 9.65
CA SER A 83 -2.72 -16.75 9.14
C SER A 83 -3.22 -18.05 9.72
#